data_AF-A0AAE2YGQ6-F1
#
_entry.id   AF-A0AAE2YGQ6-F1
#
_cell.length_a   1.000
_cell.length_b   1.000
_cell.length_c   1.000
_cell.angle_alpha   90.00
_cell.angle_beta   90.00
_cell.angle_gamma   90.00
#
_symmetry.space_group_name_H-M   'P 1'
#
loop_
_entity.id
_entity.type
_entity.pdbx_description
1 polymer ?
#
loop_
_entity_poly.entity_id
_entity_poly.type
_entity_poly.pdbx_seq_one_letter_code
_entity_poly.pdbx_strand_id
1 'polypeptide(L)'
;MKPYGPYLIRACHVDAAWRQANRVILEKGIPVTTEDKKQETLETIGCIIHLTDWRSGPILPRGYIGMEEATLKENYIPQYLTAERGAHTYTYGWCARKRFGVNQVRNAGEALKRGNIAVIQFWNPASDTLSPNPPCISMIVLHRVGDTVNAIAYIRSNDMARAWPEDVAGINAVFLTEVALHLKGVESIGTTTTISASAHIYRTAEEELKKALGQTLTPTVVKQKHKKNEAVGGPMIFEAANIGDAAEKARKAAEKHAKQSGIYVALKIHKPEAGKTDQEILESLENYQGVTDNGERVTVNQLQYAAEKAATTPQSRRIVITSCNPKTNQYTNPLLIQFLPRQGENHTLALYANVKLSELLEEVAKAATIYRKISERAHVKPGPLTIIITPLEE
;
A
#
# COMPACT_ATOMS: atom_id res chain seq x y z
N MET A 1 18.69 -14.79 -11.46
CA MET A 1 17.24 -14.45 -11.49
C MET A 1 17.12 -12.95 -11.64
N LYS A 2 16.28 -12.42 -12.54
CA LYS A 2 16.11 -10.95 -12.66
C LYS A 2 15.58 -10.40 -11.32
N PRO A 3 16.04 -9.23 -10.84
CA PRO A 3 15.50 -8.64 -9.62
C PRO A 3 13.99 -8.44 -9.80
N TYR A 4 13.19 -9.04 -8.93
CA TYR A 4 11.73 -9.05 -9.04
C TYR A 4 11.06 -7.90 -8.25
N GLY A 5 11.88 -7.11 -7.55
CA GLY A 5 11.50 -6.01 -6.66
C GLY A 5 12.10 -6.15 -5.24
N PRO A 6 11.78 -5.24 -4.30
CA PRO A 6 10.99 -4.02 -4.50
C PRO A 6 11.72 -2.96 -5.32
N TYR A 7 10.96 -2.00 -5.88
CA TYR A 7 11.48 -0.86 -6.64
C TYR A 7 11.05 0.44 -5.97
N LEU A 8 11.95 1.43 -5.90
CA LEU A 8 11.64 2.77 -5.41
C LEU A 8 11.68 3.79 -6.54
N ILE A 9 10.61 4.55 -6.67
CA ILE A 9 10.46 5.65 -7.61
C ILE A 9 10.19 6.91 -6.81
N ARG A 10 11.01 7.94 -7.04
CA ARG A 10 10.83 9.27 -6.45
C ARG A 10 10.54 10.24 -7.57
N ALA A 11 9.42 10.93 -7.48
CA ALA A 11 9.02 11.90 -8.48
C ALA A 11 8.33 13.08 -7.80
N CYS A 12 8.32 14.22 -8.49
CA CYS A 12 7.59 15.38 -8.01
C CYS A 12 6.08 15.16 -8.16
N HIS A 13 5.64 14.83 -9.38
CA HIS A 13 4.23 14.74 -9.76
C HIS A 13 3.89 13.40 -10.45
N VAL A 14 2.58 13.18 -10.66
CA VAL A 14 1.97 11.93 -11.17
C VAL A 14 2.55 11.50 -12.52
N ASP A 15 2.65 12.40 -13.50
CA ASP A 15 3.17 12.05 -14.85
C ASP A 15 4.61 11.47 -14.81
N ALA A 16 5.51 12.07 -14.04
CA ALA A 16 6.89 11.60 -13.94
C ALA A 16 6.97 10.22 -13.28
N ALA A 17 6.21 10.01 -12.19
CA ALA A 17 6.11 8.73 -11.52
C ALA A 17 5.53 7.64 -12.43
N TRP A 18 4.40 7.92 -13.09
CA TRP A 18 3.72 6.97 -13.97
C TRP A 18 4.66 6.49 -15.09
N ARG A 19 5.37 7.42 -15.73
CA ARG A 19 6.34 7.09 -16.80
C ARG A 19 7.49 6.22 -16.29
N GLN A 20 8.05 6.55 -15.13
CA GLN A 20 9.13 5.77 -14.55
C GLN A 20 8.66 4.37 -14.14
N ALA A 21 7.50 4.26 -13.49
CA ALA A 21 6.97 2.98 -13.02
C ALA A 21 6.65 2.02 -14.16
N ASN A 22 5.98 2.52 -15.19
CA ASN A 22 5.65 1.70 -16.34
C ASN A 22 6.89 1.26 -17.11
N ARG A 23 7.94 2.10 -17.24
CA ARG A 23 9.22 1.68 -17.84
C ARG A 23 9.90 0.58 -17.03
N VAL A 24 9.92 0.70 -15.70
CA VAL A 24 10.47 -0.35 -14.82
C VAL A 24 9.75 -1.67 -15.01
N ILE A 25 8.41 -1.67 -15.09
CA ILE A 25 7.63 -2.90 -15.28
C ILE A 25 7.83 -3.49 -16.68
N LEU A 26 7.86 -2.67 -17.73
CA LEU A 26 8.13 -3.15 -19.09
C LEU A 26 9.52 -3.79 -19.22
N GLU A 27 10.53 -3.24 -18.53
CA GLU A 27 11.91 -3.73 -18.59
C GLU A 27 12.15 -4.95 -17.69
N LYS A 28 11.60 -4.91 -16.47
CA LYS A 28 11.96 -5.83 -15.36
C LYS A 28 10.83 -6.72 -14.89
N GLY A 29 9.59 -6.46 -15.33
CA GLY A 29 8.44 -7.26 -14.96
C GLY A 29 8.51 -8.69 -15.50
N ILE A 30 7.89 -9.61 -14.77
CA ILE A 30 7.75 -11.01 -15.21
C ILE A 30 6.33 -11.25 -15.73
N PRO A 31 6.14 -12.15 -16.69
CA PRO A 31 4.80 -12.59 -17.09
C PRO A 31 4.08 -13.30 -15.94
N VAL A 32 2.86 -12.87 -15.64
CA VAL A 32 1.95 -13.50 -14.67
C VAL A 32 0.55 -13.54 -15.27
N THR A 33 -0.12 -14.67 -15.16
CA THR A 33 -1.51 -14.83 -15.56
C THR A 33 -2.42 -14.42 -14.38
N THR A 34 -3.54 -13.78 -14.67
CA THR A 34 -4.52 -13.44 -13.63
C THR A 34 -5.09 -14.70 -12.99
N GLU A 35 -5.56 -14.56 -11.75
CA GLU A 35 -6.13 -15.67 -10.97
C GLU A 35 -7.29 -16.39 -11.68
N ASP A 36 -8.09 -15.65 -12.45
CA ASP A 36 -9.19 -16.19 -13.26
C ASP A 36 -8.74 -16.78 -14.61
N LYS A 37 -7.43 -16.76 -14.88
CA LYS A 37 -6.77 -17.25 -16.10
C LYS A 37 -7.20 -16.55 -17.40
N LYS A 38 -7.83 -15.38 -17.32
CA LYS A 38 -8.36 -14.66 -18.49
C LYS A 38 -7.38 -13.69 -19.12
N GLN A 39 -6.41 -13.21 -18.36
CA GLN A 39 -5.52 -12.14 -18.80
C GLN A 39 -4.08 -12.43 -18.40
N GLU A 40 -3.15 -11.91 -19.19
CA GLU A 40 -1.73 -11.91 -18.88
C GLU A 40 -1.26 -10.50 -18.54
N THR A 41 -0.27 -10.43 -17.66
CA THR A 41 0.31 -9.18 -17.16
C THR A 41 1.83 -9.27 -17.10
N LEU A 42 2.50 -8.13 -17.23
CA LEU A 42 3.86 -7.95 -16.73
C LEU A 42 3.77 -7.42 -15.30
N GLU A 43 4.41 -8.08 -14.35
CA GLU A 43 4.29 -7.76 -12.91
C GLU A 43 5.66 -7.56 -12.27
N THR A 44 5.73 -6.61 -11.34
CA THR A 44 6.81 -6.49 -10.34
C THR A 44 6.21 -6.52 -8.94
N ILE A 45 7.00 -6.94 -7.96
CA ILE A 45 6.57 -6.98 -6.56
C ILE A 45 7.10 -5.75 -5.81
N GLY A 46 6.24 -5.09 -5.04
CA GLY A 46 6.66 -4.01 -4.14
C GLY A 46 7.18 -2.77 -4.86
N CYS A 47 6.41 -2.22 -5.79
CA CYS A 47 6.70 -0.92 -6.39
C CYS A 47 6.28 0.19 -5.41
N ILE A 48 7.26 0.92 -4.89
CA ILE A 48 7.08 2.05 -3.97
C ILE A 48 7.26 3.33 -4.77
N ILE A 49 6.21 4.14 -4.86
CA ILE A 49 6.25 5.43 -5.55
C ILE A 49 6.04 6.53 -4.52
N HIS A 50 6.97 7.47 -4.44
CA HIS A 50 6.92 8.62 -3.54
C HIS A 50 6.81 9.92 -4.35
N LEU A 51 5.66 10.57 -4.21
CA LEU A 51 5.34 11.87 -4.79
C LEU A 51 5.63 12.98 -3.77
N THR A 52 6.57 13.87 -4.10
CA THR A 52 6.92 14.99 -3.20
C THR A 52 5.97 16.17 -3.30
N ASP A 53 5.37 16.39 -4.47
CA ASP A 53 4.30 17.38 -4.66
C ASP A 53 3.41 17.01 -5.86
N TRP A 54 2.35 16.25 -5.58
CA TRP A 54 1.43 15.79 -6.60
C TRP A 54 0.73 16.92 -7.38
N ARG A 55 0.66 18.14 -6.82
CA ARG A 55 0.00 19.32 -7.42
C ARG A 55 0.87 20.08 -8.40
N SER A 56 2.19 19.81 -8.41
CA SER A 56 3.15 20.50 -9.28
C SER A 56 3.03 20.12 -10.77
N GLY A 57 2.25 19.10 -11.09
CA GLY A 57 2.02 18.62 -12.46
C GLY A 57 0.56 18.32 -12.74
N PRO A 58 0.25 17.76 -13.94
CA PRO A 58 -1.11 17.40 -14.29
C PRO A 58 -1.64 16.26 -13.40
N ILE A 59 -2.96 16.27 -13.14
CA ILE A 59 -3.63 15.27 -12.31
C ILE A 59 -3.57 13.86 -12.94
N LEU A 60 -3.55 13.81 -14.28
CA LEU A 60 -3.30 12.60 -15.06
C LEU A 60 -2.01 12.74 -15.88
N PRO A 61 -1.32 11.62 -16.18
CA PRO A 61 -0.18 11.63 -17.07
C PRO A 61 -0.50 12.21 -18.44
N ARG A 62 0.52 12.74 -19.11
CA ARG A 62 0.35 13.17 -20.51
C ARG A 62 0.33 11.95 -21.40
N GLY A 63 -0.55 11.92 -22.40
CA GLY A 63 -0.77 10.74 -23.22
C GLY A 63 -1.28 9.54 -22.40
N TYR A 64 -1.95 9.81 -21.27
CA TYR A 64 -2.56 8.79 -20.45
C TYR A 64 -3.53 7.93 -21.25
N ILE A 65 -3.53 6.63 -20.98
CA ILE A 65 -4.27 5.61 -21.74
C ILE A 65 -5.45 5.02 -20.95
N GLY A 66 -5.79 5.65 -19.82
CA GLY A 66 -6.92 5.29 -18.98
C GLY A 66 -8.08 6.24 -19.20
N MET A 67 -8.76 6.59 -18.10
CA MET A 67 -9.90 7.48 -18.13
C MET A 67 -9.54 8.92 -18.53
N GLU A 68 -10.44 9.56 -19.28
CA GLU A 68 -10.37 10.99 -19.60
C GLU A 68 -10.47 11.87 -18.33
N GLU A 69 -9.80 13.03 -18.33
CA GLU A 69 -9.75 13.91 -17.17
C GLU A 69 -11.14 14.43 -16.74
N ALA A 70 -12.03 14.70 -17.70
CA ALA A 70 -13.40 15.09 -17.41
C ALA A 70 -14.15 13.99 -16.65
N THR A 71 -14.10 12.75 -17.16
CA THR A 71 -14.72 11.59 -16.52
C THR A 71 -14.13 11.31 -15.14
N LEU A 72 -12.81 11.50 -14.95
CA LEU A 72 -12.15 11.38 -13.65
C LEU A 72 -12.79 12.36 -12.65
N LYS A 73 -12.93 13.64 -13.02
CA LYS A 73 -13.44 14.70 -12.14
C LYS A 73 -14.94 14.58 -11.88
N GLU A 74 -15.71 14.25 -12.90
CA GLU A 74 -17.17 14.25 -12.86
C GLU A 74 -17.75 12.95 -12.28
N ASN A 75 -17.06 11.82 -12.45
CA ASN A 75 -17.62 10.50 -12.11
C ASN A 75 -16.76 9.71 -11.12
N TYR A 76 -15.43 9.68 -11.28
CA TYR A 76 -14.58 8.80 -10.47
C TYR A 76 -14.24 9.41 -9.10
N ILE A 77 -13.69 10.63 -9.06
CA ILE A 77 -13.36 11.33 -7.80
C ILE A 77 -14.57 11.46 -6.87
N PRO A 78 -15.80 11.78 -7.35
CA PRO A 78 -16.99 11.83 -6.49
C PRO A 78 -17.29 10.51 -5.74
N GLN A 79 -16.87 9.36 -6.26
CA GLN A 79 -17.04 8.06 -5.58
C GLN A 79 -16.18 7.93 -4.31
N TYR A 80 -15.14 8.75 -4.14
CA TYR A 80 -14.35 8.84 -2.91
C TYR A 80 -15.03 9.70 -1.84
N LEU A 81 -15.91 10.63 -2.25
CA LEU A 81 -16.62 11.54 -1.35
C LEU A 81 -17.85 10.86 -0.72
N THR A 82 -18.58 10.09 -1.50
CA THR A 82 -19.86 9.53 -1.06
C THR A 82 -19.71 8.27 -0.19
N ALA A 83 -20.62 8.11 0.76
CA ALA A 83 -20.77 6.86 1.52
C ALA A 83 -21.61 5.81 0.77
N GLU A 84 -22.04 6.09 -0.46
CA GLU A 84 -22.86 5.19 -1.26
C GLU A 84 -22.03 4.20 -2.07
N ARG A 85 -22.45 2.93 -2.04
CA ARG A 85 -21.81 1.83 -2.78
C ARG A 85 -22.17 1.87 -4.28
N GLY A 86 -23.32 2.43 -4.63
CA GLY A 86 -23.84 2.43 -5.99
C GLY A 86 -24.07 1.03 -6.54
N ALA A 87 -23.97 0.87 -7.87
CA ALA A 87 -24.11 -0.42 -8.56
C ALA A 87 -22.81 -1.27 -8.54
N HIS A 88 -21.73 -0.76 -7.97
CA HIS A 88 -20.42 -1.43 -7.96
C HIS A 88 -20.29 -2.41 -6.80
N THR A 89 -19.36 -3.38 -6.92
CA THR A 89 -19.02 -4.25 -5.78
C THR A 89 -18.48 -3.43 -4.60
N TYR A 90 -17.82 -2.30 -4.84
CA TYR A 90 -17.45 -1.34 -3.82
C TYR A 90 -17.17 0.02 -4.46
N THR A 91 -17.20 1.08 -3.65
CA THR A 91 -16.57 2.37 -3.95
C THR A 91 -15.63 2.72 -2.78
N TYR A 92 -14.55 3.46 -3.06
CA TYR A 92 -13.60 3.80 -1.99
C TYR A 92 -14.21 4.72 -0.94
N GLY A 93 -15.14 5.61 -1.31
CA GLY A 93 -15.86 6.44 -0.35
C GLY A 93 -16.75 5.61 0.59
N TRP A 94 -17.50 4.63 0.07
CA TRP A 94 -18.28 3.71 0.92
C TRP A 94 -17.38 2.88 1.86
N CYS A 95 -16.26 2.35 1.34
CA CYS A 95 -15.27 1.64 2.15
C CYS A 95 -14.77 2.50 3.32
N ALA A 96 -14.40 3.75 3.05
CA ALA A 96 -13.86 4.65 4.06
C ALA A 96 -14.93 5.18 5.04
N ARG A 97 -16.20 5.28 4.64
CA ARG A 97 -17.22 6.02 5.43
C ARG A 97 -18.30 5.16 6.06
N LYS A 98 -18.58 3.97 5.54
CA LYS A 98 -19.77 3.18 5.91
C LYS A 98 -19.53 1.68 6.00
N ARG A 99 -18.62 1.10 5.20
CA ARG A 99 -18.40 -0.37 5.12
C ARG A 99 -18.24 -1.05 6.48
N PHE A 100 -17.48 -0.44 7.38
CA PHE A 100 -17.24 -0.99 8.72
C PHE A 100 -18.21 -0.45 9.79
N GLY A 101 -19.31 0.21 9.40
CA GLY A 101 -20.23 0.87 10.32
C GLY A 101 -19.67 2.12 11.00
N VAL A 102 -18.50 2.60 10.54
CA VAL A 102 -17.81 3.78 11.08
C VAL A 102 -17.33 4.67 9.94
N ASN A 103 -17.34 5.98 10.18
CA ASN A 103 -16.75 6.96 9.27
C ASN A 103 -15.25 7.12 9.57
N GLN A 104 -14.42 6.34 8.89
CA GLN A 104 -12.98 6.30 9.11
C GLN A 104 -12.29 7.61 8.72
N VAL A 105 -12.79 8.35 7.72
CA VAL A 105 -12.22 9.65 7.31
C VAL A 105 -12.36 10.67 8.45
N ARG A 106 -13.55 10.75 9.06
CA ARG A 106 -13.77 11.57 10.25
C ARG A 106 -12.89 11.10 11.42
N ASN A 107 -12.88 9.80 11.69
CA ASN A 107 -12.07 9.23 12.78
C ASN A 107 -10.58 9.51 12.59
N ALA A 108 -10.08 9.49 11.35
CA ALA A 108 -8.70 9.81 11.02
C ALA A 108 -8.37 11.28 11.33
N GLY A 109 -9.24 12.22 10.97
CA GLY A 109 -9.08 13.62 11.35
C GLY A 109 -9.02 13.81 12.87
N GLU A 110 -9.87 13.12 13.63
CA GLU A 110 -9.84 13.16 15.10
C GLU A 110 -8.60 12.48 15.69
N ALA A 111 -8.11 11.39 15.11
CA ALA A 111 -6.89 10.72 15.53
C ALA A 111 -5.66 11.63 15.34
N LEU A 112 -5.54 12.32 14.20
CA LEU A 112 -4.44 13.23 13.91
C LEU A 112 -4.45 14.54 14.74
N LYS A 113 -5.54 14.83 15.46
CA LYS A 113 -5.56 15.90 16.48
C LYS A 113 -4.87 15.48 17.78
N ARG A 114 -4.87 14.17 18.09
CA ARG A 114 -4.35 13.61 19.35
C ARG A 114 -2.99 12.94 19.19
N GLY A 115 -2.66 12.49 17.99
CA GLY A 115 -1.40 11.88 17.65
C GLY A 115 -0.99 12.22 16.22
N ASN A 116 0.04 11.53 15.73
CA ASN A 116 0.61 11.82 14.42
C ASN A 116 0.14 10.84 13.34
N ILE A 117 -0.53 9.75 13.69
CA ILE A 117 -0.87 8.69 12.73
C ILE A 117 -2.37 8.38 12.78
N ALA A 118 -2.93 8.14 11.61
CA ALA A 118 -4.28 7.62 11.44
C ALA A 118 -4.31 6.58 10.32
N VAL A 119 -5.31 5.70 10.36
CA VAL A 119 -5.43 4.59 9.41
C VAL A 119 -6.85 4.55 8.87
N ILE A 120 -6.97 4.32 7.56
CA ILE A 120 -8.22 4.02 6.87
C ILE A 120 -8.07 2.64 6.24
N GLN A 121 -8.86 1.68 6.72
CA GLN A 121 -8.88 0.32 6.22
C GLN A 121 -9.90 0.19 5.10
N PHE A 122 -9.51 -0.47 4.01
CA PHE A 122 -10.40 -0.79 2.91
C PHE A 122 -10.68 -2.29 2.84
N TRP A 123 -9.68 -3.15 3.10
CA TRP A 123 -9.85 -4.60 3.07
C TRP A 123 -10.63 -5.11 4.30
N ASN A 124 -11.71 -5.85 4.08
CA ASN A 124 -12.54 -6.47 5.11
C ASN A 124 -12.34 -8.00 5.07
N PRO A 125 -11.59 -8.60 6.02
CA PRO A 125 -11.38 -10.06 6.03
C PRO A 125 -12.67 -10.89 6.00
N ALA A 126 -13.77 -10.35 6.56
CA ALA A 126 -15.09 -11.01 6.56
C ALA A 126 -15.77 -11.09 5.18
N SER A 127 -15.34 -10.31 4.20
CA SER A 127 -15.97 -10.30 2.86
C SER A 127 -14.98 -10.48 1.72
N ASP A 128 -13.78 -9.92 1.86
CA ASP A 128 -12.84 -9.84 0.75
C ASP A 128 -12.03 -11.12 0.53
N THR A 129 -11.90 -11.97 1.56
CA THR A 129 -11.23 -13.27 1.45
C THR A 129 -11.89 -14.18 0.41
N LEU A 130 -13.22 -14.10 0.30
CA LEU A 130 -14.04 -14.87 -0.64
C LEU A 130 -14.51 -14.06 -1.85
N SER A 131 -14.23 -12.76 -1.90
CA SER A 131 -14.71 -11.89 -2.97
C SER A 131 -13.91 -12.12 -4.27
N PRO A 132 -14.59 -12.21 -5.42
CA PRO A 132 -13.91 -12.20 -6.72
C PRO A 132 -13.40 -10.80 -7.09
N ASN A 133 -13.97 -9.74 -6.51
CA ASN A 133 -13.65 -8.35 -6.81
C ASN A 133 -13.43 -7.52 -5.53
N PRO A 134 -12.42 -7.85 -4.69
CA PRO A 134 -12.14 -7.08 -3.48
C PRO A 134 -11.49 -5.72 -3.83
N PRO A 135 -11.45 -4.74 -2.90
CA PRO A 135 -10.79 -3.47 -3.13
C PRO A 135 -9.29 -3.61 -3.40
N CYS A 136 -8.79 -2.88 -4.38
CA CYS A 136 -7.36 -2.88 -4.73
C CYS A 136 -6.53 -2.08 -3.72
N ILE A 137 -6.98 -0.90 -3.31
CA ILE A 137 -6.44 -0.22 -2.13
C ILE A 137 -6.90 -1.01 -0.90
N SER A 138 -5.96 -1.40 -0.05
CA SER A 138 -6.25 -2.18 1.16
C SER A 138 -6.20 -1.33 2.42
N MET A 139 -5.31 -0.34 2.46
CA MET A 139 -5.10 0.52 3.63
C MET A 139 -4.51 1.86 3.19
N ILE A 140 -4.89 2.94 3.86
CA ILE A 140 -4.21 4.23 3.80
C ILE A 140 -3.77 4.60 5.21
N VAL A 141 -2.48 4.89 5.38
CA VAL A 141 -1.90 5.45 6.59
C VAL A 141 -1.69 6.94 6.34
N LEU A 142 -2.23 7.77 7.23
CA LEU A 142 -2.05 9.21 7.23
C LEU A 142 -1.08 9.56 8.34
N HIS A 143 -0.07 10.36 8.01
CA HIS A 143 0.99 10.73 8.95
C HIS A 143 1.17 12.24 8.96
N ARG A 144 0.82 12.86 10.09
CA ARG A 144 1.03 14.28 10.36
C ARG A 144 2.47 14.52 10.80
N VAL A 145 3.12 15.44 10.11
CA VAL A 145 4.48 15.87 10.36
C VAL A 145 4.49 17.40 10.40
N GLY A 146 4.63 17.97 11.60
CA GLY A 146 4.50 19.40 11.81
C GLY A 146 3.14 19.93 11.33
N ASP A 147 3.18 20.83 10.35
CA ASP A 147 2.06 21.47 9.67
C ASP A 147 1.64 20.78 8.37
N THR A 148 2.15 19.58 8.09
CA THR A 148 1.85 18.80 6.90
C THR A 148 1.19 17.46 7.23
N VAL A 149 0.31 16.98 6.36
CA VAL A 149 -0.23 15.61 6.40
C VAL A 149 0.25 14.87 5.17
N ASN A 150 0.78 13.68 5.37
CA ASN A 150 1.27 12.78 4.34
C ASN A 150 0.34 11.57 4.22
N ALA A 151 0.25 10.97 3.04
CA ALA A 151 -0.49 9.73 2.82
C ALA A 151 0.44 8.60 2.38
N ILE A 152 0.23 7.41 2.92
CA ILE A 152 0.85 6.16 2.48
C ILE A 152 -0.27 5.17 2.15
N ALA A 153 -0.44 4.84 0.88
CA ALA A 153 -1.47 3.91 0.42
C ALA A 153 -0.86 2.53 0.10
N TYR A 154 -1.38 1.48 0.72
CA TYR A 154 -1.07 0.10 0.37
C TYR A 154 -2.08 -0.43 -0.65
N ILE A 155 -1.58 -0.88 -1.79
CA ILE A 155 -2.38 -1.35 -2.92
C ILE A 155 -1.98 -2.78 -3.24
N ARG A 156 -2.89 -3.74 -2.99
CA ARG A 156 -2.57 -5.17 -3.13
C ARG A 156 -2.37 -5.62 -4.57
N SER A 157 -2.99 -4.93 -5.51
CA SER A 157 -2.97 -5.23 -6.95
C SER A 157 -3.25 -3.94 -7.69
N ASN A 158 -2.31 -3.47 -8.50
CA ASN A 158 -2.37 -2.14 -9.09
C ASN A 158 -1.99 -2.16 -10.57
N ASP A 159 -2.96 -1.87 -11.43
CA ASP A 159 -2.71 -1.60 -12.84
C ASP A 159 -2.01 -0.24 -12.95
N MET A 160 -0.72 -0.29 -13.22
CA MET A 160 0.11 0.90 -13.30
C MET A 160 -0.13 1.71 -14.56
N ALA A 161 -0.69 1.10 -15.60
CA ALA A 161 -0.93 1.76 -16.87
C ALA A 161 -2.21 2.60 -16.81
N ARG A 162 -3.29 2.07 -16.21
CA ARG A 162 -4.64 2.67 -16.23
C ARG A 162 -5.33 2.87 -14.89
N ALA A 163 -4.88 2.32 -13.77
CA ALA A 163 -5.57 2.52 -12.49
C ALA A 163 -4.79 3.43 -11.54
N TRP A 164 -3.46 3.29 -11.49
CA TRP A 164 -2.64 4.03 -10.51
C TRP A 164 -2.82 5.55 -10.57
N PRO A 165 -2.83 6.23 -11.74
CA PRO A 165 -3.08 7.66 -11.77
C PRO A 165 -4.46 8.08 -11.24
N GLU A 166 -5.49 7.28 -11.54
CA GLU A 166 -6.87 7.51 -11.09
C GLU A 166 -6.97 7.33 -9.56
N ASP A 167 -6.40 6.23 -9.05
CA ASP A 167 -6.35 5.94 -7.60
C ASP A 167 -5.65 7.08 -6.84
N VAL A 168 -4.49 7.53 -7.33
CA VAL A 168 -3.71 8.62 -6.72
C VAL A 168 -4.47 9.94 -6.74
N ALA A 169 -5.16 10.26 -7.83
CA ALA A 169 -5.99 11.45 -7.92
C ALA A 169 -7.10 11.42 -6.86
N GLY A 170 -7.81 10.31 -6.71
CA GLY A 170 -8.86 10.14 -5.70
C GLY A 170 -8.34 10.24 -4.26
N ILE A 171 -7.23 9.54 -3.94
CA ILE A 171 -6.60 9.60 -2.61
C ILE A 171 -6.23 11.03 -2.24
N ASN A 172 -5.58 11.74 -3.16
CA ASN A 172 -5.06 13.09 -2.90
C ASN A 172 -6.16 14.15 -2.85
N ALA A 173 -7.06 14.15 -3.84
CA ALA A 173 -8.12 15.15 -3.95
C ALA A 173 -9.16 15.02 -2.84
N VAL A 174 -9.35 13.82 -2.30
CA VAL A 174 -10.40 13.56 -1.30
C VAL A 174 -9.81 13.23 0.06
N PHE A 175 -9.28 12.03 0.27
CA PHE A 175 -8.96 11.58 1.63
C PHE A 175 -7.86 12.42 2.29
N LEU A 176 -6.78 12.69 1.57
CA LEU A 176 -5.68 13.50 2.10
C LEU A 176 -6.12 14.95 2.33
N THR A 177 -6.80 15.55 1.35
CA THR A 177 -7.27 16.94 1.44
C THR A 177 -8.32 17.11 2.55
N GLU A 178 -9.33 16.25 2.62
CA GLU A 178 -10.39 16.33 3.63
C GLU A 178 -9.85 16.14 5.05
N VAL A 179 -8.98 15.14 5.27
CA VAL A 179 -8.39 14.94 6.59
C VAL A 179 -7.50 16.13 6.98
N ALA A 180 -6.71 16.67 6.05
CA ALA A 180 -5.92 17.87 6.30
C ALA A 180 -6.80 19.07 6.70
N LEU A 181 -7.95 19.26 6.05
CA LEU A 181 -8.90 20.34 6.38
C LEU A 181 -9.52 20.22 7.78
N HIS A 182 -9.55 19.03 8.39
CA HIS A 182 -10.02 18.84 9.76
C HIS A 182 -9.01 19.30 10.83
N LEU A 183 -7.77 19.63 10.44
CA LEU A 183 -6.69 19.94 11.37
C LEU A 183 -6.39 21.44 11.39
N LYS A 184 -6.42 22.04 12.59
CA LYS A 184 -5.94 23.42 12.78
C LYS A 184 -4.41 23.46 12.64
N GLY A 185 -3.90 24.47 11.94
CA GLY A 185 -2.47 24.68 11.77
C GLY A 185 -1.80 23.76 10.73
N VAL A 186 -2.58 23.07 9.89
CA VAL A 186 -2.04 22.45 8.68
C VAL A 186 -2.01 23.51 7.58
N GLU A 187 -0.81 23.93 7.19
CA GLU A 187 -0.60 24.94 6.16
C GLU A 187 -0.49 24.32 4.77
N SER A 188 -0.18 23.02 4.68
CA SER A 188 -0.05 22.36 3.38
C SER A 188 -0.30 20.84 3.40
N ILE A 189 -0.76 20.32 2.25
CA ILE A 189 -0.75 18.89 1.95
C ILE A 189 0.70 18.47 1.67
N GLY A 190 1.15 17.41 2.35
CA GLY A 190 2.48 16.84 2.22
C GLY A 190 2.61 15.82 1.08
N THR A 191 3.42 14.81 1.31
CA THR A 191 3.78 13.78 0.33
C THR A 191 2.74 12.67 0.21
N THR A 192 2.74 11.99 -0.95
CA THR A 192 1.93 10.79 -1.18
C THR A 192 2.84 9.64 -1.57
N THR A 193 2.80 8.55 -0.82
CA THR A 193 3.53 7.33 -1.10
C THR A 193 2.55 6.21 -1.43
N THR A 194 2.69 5.55 -2.57
CA THR A 194 1.93 4.32 -2.87
C THR A 194 2.86 3.12 -2.79
N ILE A 195 2.40 2.06 -2.15
CA ILE A 195 3.07 0.76 -2.05
C ILE A 195 2.21 -0.24 -2.81
N SER A 196 2.63 -0.57 -4.02
CA SER A 196 1.92 -1.51 -4.88
C SER A 196 2.57 -2.89 -4.75
N ALA A 197 1.91 -3.79 -4.02
CA ALA A 197 2.45 -5.13 -3.74
C ALA A 197 2.57 -5.97 -5.01
N SER A 198 1.55 -5.93 -5.86
CA SER A 198 1.60 -6.41 -7.26
C SER A 198 1.37 -5.20 -8.18
N ALA A 199 2.46 -4.62 -8.67
CA ALA A 199 2.42 -3.54 -9.65
C ALA A 199 2.56 -4.13 -11.05
N HIS A 200 1.55 -3.94 -11.90
CA HIS A 200 1.48 -4.66 -13.16
C HIS A 200 0.93 -3.84 -14.32
N ILE A 201 1.20 -4.32 -15.53
CA ILE A 201 0.65 -3.83 -16.79
C ILE A 201 -0.05 -5.01 -17.45
N TYR A 202 -1.30 -4.84 -17.86
CA TYR A 202 -1.97 -5.81 -18.71
C TYR A 202 -1.34 -5.87 -20.09
N ARG A 203 -1.13 -7.07 -20.63
CA ARG A 203 -0.60 -7.28 -21.98
C ARG A 203 -1.40 -6.52 -23.04
N THR A 204 -2.71 -6.42 -22.86
CA THR A 204 -3.63 -5.68 -23.74
C THR A 204 -3.41 -4.16 -23.76
N ALA A 205 -2.71 -3.60 -22.78
CA ALA A 205 -2.40 -2.17 -22.69
C ALA A 205 -0.97 -1.84 -23.15
N GLU A 206 -0.11 -2.83 -23.41
CA GLU A 206 1.32 -2.61 -23.63
C GLU A 206 1.64 -1.74 -24.85
N GLU A 207 0.99 -2.00 -25.99
CA GLU A 207 1.29 -1.27 -27.23
C GLU A 207 0.88 0.20 -27.13
N GLU A 208 -0.31 0.45 -26.59
CA GLU A 208 -0.81 1.80 -26.33
C GLU A 208 0.10 2.54 -25.34
N LEU A 209 0.51 1.86 -24.27
CA LEU A 209 1.42 2.39 -23.27
C LEU A 209 2.79 2.73 -23.86
N LYS A 210 3.40 1.85 -24.67
CA LYS A 210 4.68 2.10 -25.33
C LYS A 210 4.60 3.35 -26.22
N LYS A 211 3.50 3.53 -26.95
CA LYS A 211 3.24 4.73 -27.75
C LYS A 211 3.18 5.98 -26.87
N ALA A 212 2.45 5.94 -25.75
CA ALA A 212 2.36 7.04 -24.79
C ALA A 212 3.72 7.39 -24.13
N LEU A 213 4.53 6.38 -23.83
CA LEU A 213 5.86 6.54 -23.23
C LEU A 213 6.92 7.04 -24.22
N GLY A 214 6.71 6.82 -25.52
CA GLY A 214 7.59 7.28 -26.61
C GLY A 214 7.39 8.73 -27.04
N GLN A 215 6.35 9.40 -26.55
CA GLN A 215 6.14 10.82 -26.82
C GLN A 215 7.25 11.68 -26.17
N THR A 216 7.90 12.52 -26.96
CA THR A 216 8.78 13.58 -26.45
C THR A 216 7.91 14.68 -25.88
N LEU A 217 8.04 14.98 -24.59
CA LEU A 217 7.22 15.97 -23.92
C LEU A 217 8.08 17.06 -23.30
N THR A 218 7.68 18.32 -23.50
CA THR A 218 8.32 19.48 -22.87
C THR A 218 8.25 19.35 -21.35
N PRO A 219 9.33 19.57 -20.58
CA PRO A 219 9.27 19.50 -19.12
C PRO A 219 8.25 20.51 -18.57
N THR A 220 7.18 20.02 -17.94
CA THR A 220 6.24 20.85 -17.17
C THR A 220 6.83 21.07 -15.78
N VAL A 221 7.82 21.95 -15.68
CA VAL A 221 8.23 22.46 -14.37
C VAL A 221 7.40 23.71 -14.13
N VAL A 222 6.30 23.57 -13.38
CA VAL A 222 5.69 24.75 -12.75
C VAL A 222 6.68 25.19 -11.68
N LYS A 223 7.35 26.33 -11.88
CA LYS A 223 8.21 26.95 -10.85
C LYS A 223 7.34 27.45 -9.71
N GLN A 224 6.84 26.57 -8.85
CA GLN A 224 6.43 27.00 -7.52
C GLN A 224 7.70 27.23 -6.68
N LYS A 225 7.80 28.42 -6.07
CA LYS A 225 8.79 28.69 -5.01
C LYS A 225 8.43 27.82 -3.81
N HIS A 226 8.83 26.57 -3.80
CA HIS A 226 8.74 25.77 -2.58
C HIS A 226 9.84 26.24 -1.63
N LYS A 227 9.48 26.48 -0.36
CA LYS A 227 10.47 26.32 0.70
C LYS A 227 11.04 24.92 0.51
N LYS A 228 12.35 24.81 0.37
CA LYS A 228 13.05 23.52 0.40
C LYS A 228 12.62 22.83 1.69
N ASN A 229 11.67 21.89 1.61
CA ASN A 229 11.35 21.01 2.72
C ASN A 229 12.47 19.96 2.81
N GLU A 230 13.68 20.42 3.17
CA GLU A 230 14.83 19.57 3.50
C GLU A 230 14.54 18.67 4.72
N ALA A 231 13.41 18.90 5.42
CA ALA A 231 13.00 18.23 6.64
C ALA A 231 12.07 17.01 6.46
N VAL A 232 11.53 16.72 5.26
CA VAL A 232 10.67 15.53 5.07
C VAL A 232 11.49 14.39 4.44
N GLY A 233 11.77 13.37 5.23
CA GLY A 233 12.34 12.11 4.77
C GLY A 233 11.35 11.39 3.85
N GLY A 234 11.85 10.53 2.96
CA GLY A 234 11.00 9.66 2.15
C GLY A 234 11.52 8.23 2.17
N PRO A 235 10.82 7.28 1.54
CA PRO A 235 11.06 5.85 1.73
C PRO A 235 12.46 5.40 1.29
N MET A 236 13.15 4.68 2.16
CA MET A 236 14.44 4.05 1.85
C MET A 236 14.25 2.54 1.71
N ILE A 237 14.91 1.94 0.71
CA ILE A 237 14.94 0.48 0.55
C ILE A 237 16.31 -0.03 0.99
N PHE A 238 16.33 -1.02 1.88
CA PHE A 238 17.53 -1.76 2.24
C PHE A 238 17.33 -3.25 1.98
N GLU A 239 18.34 -3.89 1.41
CA GLU A 239 18.43 -5.34 1.43
C GLU A 239 19.10 -5.78 2.73
N ALA A 240 18.59 -6.86 3.33
CA ALA A 240 19.09 -7.42 4.57
C ALA A 240 19.22 -8.94 4.48
N ALA A 241 20.30 -9.49 5.05
CA ALA A 241 20.53 -10.92 5.04
C ALA A 241 19.52 -11.67 5.93
N ASN A 242 19.26 -11.12 7.12
CA ASN A 242 18.38 -11.65 8.15
C ASN A 242 17.70 -10.50 8.92
N ILE A 243 16.88 -10.86 9.91
CA ILE A 243 16.09 -9.92 10.71
C ILE A 243 16.96 -8.98 11.56
N GLY A 244 18.06 -9.48 12.14
CA GLY A 244 18.99 -8.65 12.93
C GLY A 244 19.68 -7.58 12.08
N ASP A 245 20.17 -7.95 10.90
CA ASP A 245 20.75 -7.02 9.91
C ASP A 245 19.71 -5.99 9.44
N ALA A 246 18.46 -6.42 9.25
CA ALA A 246 17.36 -5.52 8.85
C ALA A 246 17.07 -4.46 9.92
N ALA A 247 16.96 -4.87 11.19
CA ALA A 247 16.72 -3.97 12.31
C ALA A 247 17.87 -2.99 12.51
N GLU A 248 19.11 -3.45 12.40
CA GLU A 248 20.31 -2.62 12.50
C GLU A 248 20.40 -1.57 11.38
N LYS A 249 20.10 -1.95 10.13
CA LYS A 249 20.07 -1.03 8.99
C LYS A 249 18.99 0.04 9.14
N ALA A 250 17.81 -0.34 9.58
CA ALA A 250 16.73 0.60 9.88
C ALA A 250 17.08 1.54 11.03
N ARG A 251 17.71 1.05 12.11
CA ARG A 251 18.20 1.88 13.22
C ARG A 251 19.21 2.92 12.75
N LYS A 252 20.24 2.49 12.02
CA LYS A 252 21.24 3.39 11.43
C LYS A 252 20.61 4.41 10.48
N ALA A 253 19.61 4.01 9.71
CA ALA A 253 18.87 4.91 8.84
C ALA A 253 18.07 5.95 9.66
N ALA A 254 17.40 5.53 10.73
CA ALA A 254 16.68 6.41 11.64
C ALA A 254 17.63 7.43 12.28
N GLU A 255 18.74 6.97 12.87
CA GLU A 255 19.76 7.83 13.50
C GLU A 255 20.38 8.82 12.52
N LYS A 256 20.78 8.34 11.33
CA LYS A 256 21.38 9.19 10.30
C LYS A 256 20.42 10.28 9.83
N HIS A 257 19.14 9.97 9.81
CA HIS A 257 18.09 10.84 9.29
C HIS A 257 17.23 11.43 10.41
N ALA A 258 17.61 11.37 11.68
CA ALA A 258 16.80 11.81 12.83
C ALA A 258 16.29 13.26 12.72
N LYS A 259 17.04 14.12 12.00
CA LYS A 259 16.64 15.50 11.71
C LYS A 259 15.57 15.64 10.62
N GLN A 260 15.31 14.56 9.89
CA GLN A 260 14.27 14.43 8.88
C GLN A 260 13.08 13.73 9.49
N SER A 261 11.96 14.43 9.48
CA SER A 261 10.67 13.90 9.88
C SER A 261 10.08 12.99 8.79
N GLY A 262 9.37 11.92 9.19
CA GLY A 262 8.67 11.05 8.23
C GLY A 262 9.54 10.07 7.47
N ILE A 263 10.58 9.51 8.09
CA ILE A 263 11.34 8.40 7.49
C ILE A 263 10.44 7.16 7.40
N TYR A 264 10.46 6.53 6.23
CA TYR A 264 9.85 5.23 5.98
C TYR A 264 10.95 4.27 5.54
N VAL A 265 10.93 3.05 6.05
CA VAL A 265 11.93 2.04 5.70
C VAL A 265 11.24 0.83 5.10
N ALA A 266 11.75 0.36 3.96
CA ALA A 266 11.40 -0.88 3.32
C ALA A 266 12.61 -1.84 3.41
N LEU A 267 12.47 -2.90 4.19
CA LEU A 267 13.50 -3.89 4.48
C LEU A 267 13.19 -5.16 3.69
N LYS A 268 14.01 -5.47 2.69
CA LYS A 268 13.92 -6.74 1.95
C LYS A 268 14.83 -7.77 2.60
N ILE A 269 14.23 -8.73 3.29
CA ILE A 269 14.92 -9.77 4.06
C ILE A 269 14.96 -11.05 3.22
N HIS A 270 16.17 -11.52 2.90
CA HIS A 270 16.34 -12.72 2.06
C HIS A 270 16.13 -14.04 2.80
N LYS A 271 16.51 -14.09 4.08
CA LYS A 271 16.31 -15.25 4.96
C LYS A 271 15.56 -14.81 6.21
N PRO A 272 14.23 -14.61 6.14
CA PRO A 272 13.44 -14.29 7.31
C PRO A 272 13.36 -15.54 8.21
N GLU A 273 14.08 -15.51 9.32
CA GLU A 273 14.02 -16.54 10.36
C GLU A 273 12.79 -16.30 11.24
N ALA A 274 12.12 -17.34 11.68
CA ALA A 274 11.03 -17.18 12.64
C ALA A 274 11.59 -16.65 13.97
N GLY A 275 10.92 -15.67 14.56
CA GLY A 275 11.25 -15.21 15.91
C GLY A 275 10.38 -15.88 16.96
N LYS A 276 10.34 -15.29 18.17
CA LYS A 276 9.38 -15.72 19.19
C LYS A 276 7.96 -15.57 18.65
N THR A 277 7.15 -16.58 18.94
CA THR A 277 5.74 -16.56 18.57
C THR A 277 4.98 -15.59 19.46
N ASP A 278 4.45 -14.53 18.84
CA ASP A 278 3.42 -13.71 19.44
C ASP A 278 2.10 -14.48 19.32
N GLN A 279 1.64 -15.09 20.41
CA GLN A 279 0.40 -15.89 20.39
C GLN A 279 -0.83 -15.01 20.25
N GLU A 280 -0.80 -13.79 20.80
CA GLU A 280 -1.93 -12.87 20.75
C GLU A 280 -2.24 -12.45 19.31
N ILE A 281 -1.22 -12.09 18.53
CA ILE A 281 -1.43 -11.76 17.12
C ILE A 281 -1.93 -12.98 16.32
N LEU A 282 -1.42 -14.18 16.59
CA LEU A 282 -1.87 -15.39 15.90
C LEU A 282 -3.32 -15.73 16.24
N GLU A 283 -3.69 -15.68 17.52
CA GLU A 283 -5.07 -15.87 17.98
C GLU A 283 -6.01 -14.84 17.38
N SER A 284 -5.58 -13.57 17.28
CA SER A 284 -6.37 -12.50 16.65
C SER A 284 -6.62 -12.74 15.15
N LEU A 285 -5.66 -13.36 14.45
CA LEU A 285 -5.76 -13.69 13.03
C LEU A 285 -6.56 -14.98 12.80
N GLU A 286 -6.45 -15.97 13.70
CA GLU A 286 -7.20 -17.23 13.64
C GLU A 286 -8.67 -17.03 14.03
N ASN A 287 -8.98 -16.06 14.90
CA ASN A 287 -10.32 -15.80 15.42
C ASN A 287 -10.85 -14.40 15.08
N TYR A 288 -10.47 -13.86 13.92
CA TYR A 288 -10.84 -12.50 13.53
C TYR A 288 -12.37 -12.34 13.48
N GLN A 289 -12.90 -11.47 14.34
CA GLN A 289 -14.33 -11.15 14.40
C GLN A 289 -14.65 -9.99 13.46
N GLY A 290 -15.45 -10.26 12.43
CA GLY A 290 -15.83 -9.27 11.44
C GLY A 290 -17.33 -9.23 11.17
N VAL A 291 -17.73 -8.23 10.38
CA VAL A 291 -19.08 -8.15 9.82
C VAL A 291 -18.95 -8.11 8.30
N THR A 292 -19.69 -8.97 7.61
CA THR A 292 -19.71 -9.01 6.16
C THR A 292 -20.35 -7.73 5.60
N ASP A 293 -20.12 -7.46 4.31
CA ASP A 293 -20.74 -6.32 3.63
C ASP A 293 -22.29 -6.40 3.59
N ASN A 294 -22.85 -7.59 3.86
CA ASN A 294 -24.30 -7.84 3.98
C ASN A 294 -24.80 -7.76 5.44
N GLY A 295 -23.93 -7.47 6.41
CA GLY A 295 -24.30 -7.28 7.82
C GLY A 295 -24.20 -8.53 8.70
N GLU A 296 -23.72 -9.65 8.17
CA GLU A 296 -23.60 -10.91 8.93
C GLU A 296 -22.35 -10.89 9.81
N ARG A 297 -22.46 -11.34 11.06
CA ARG A 297 -21.30 -11.50 11.95
C ARG A 297 -20.62 -12.83 11.65
N VAL A 298 -19.31 -12.80 11.44
CA VAL A 298 -18.51 -14.00 11.11
C VAL A 298 -17.20 -14.01 11.86
N THR A 299 -16.71 -15.21 12.15
CA THR A 299 -15.32 -15.46 12.58
C THR A 299 -14.53 -15.95 11.38
N VAL A 300 -13.40 -15.30 11.08
CA VAL A 300 -12.55 -15.63 9.95
C VAL A 300 -11.21 -16.14 10.45
N ASN A 301 -10.86 -17.37 10.07
CA ASN A 301 -9.51 -17.88 10.25
C ASN A 301 -8.63 -17.43 9.08
N GLN A 302 -8.00 -16.27 9.23
CA GLN A 302 -7.19 -15.66 8.18
C GLN A 302 -5.93 -16.48 7.88
N LEU A 303 -5.39 -17.19 8.87
CA LEU A 303 -4.19 -18.01 8.67
C LEU A 303 -4.50 -19.28 7.85
N GLN A 304 -5.61 -19.93 8.14
CA GLN A 304 -6.08 -21.08 7.36
C GLN A 304 -6.36 -20.65 5.92
N TYR A 305 -7.12 -19.56 5.74
CA TYR A 305 -7.38 -18.98 4.42
C TYR A 305 -6.10 -18.70 3.64
N ALA A 306 -5.12 -18.02 4.26
CA ALA A 306 -3.90 -17.65 3.58
C ALA A 306 -3.07 -18.86 3.15
N ALA A 307 -2.98 -19.90 4.00
CA ALA A 307 -2.28 -21.13 3.69
C ALA A 307 -2.95 -21.91 2.54
N GLU A 308 -4.27 -22.11 2.61
CA GLU A 308 -5.04 -22.80 1.58
C GLU A 308 -4.96 -22.07 0.23
N LYS A 309 -5.11 -20.74 0.26
CA LYS A 309 -5.06 -19.93 -0.96
C LYS A 309 -3.66 -19.91 -1.56
N ALA A 310 -2.60 -19.87 -0.75
CA ALA A 310 -1.23 -19.94 -1.22
C ALA A 310 -0.89 -21.29 -1.86
N ALA A 311 -1.41 -22.39 -1.29
CA ALA A 311 -1.23 -23.74 -1.82
C ALA A 311 -1.96 -23.96 -3.15
N THR A 312 -3.17 -23.41 -3.29
CA THR A 312 -4.06 -23.71 -4.43
C THR A 312 -4.00 -22.68 -5.55
N THR A 313 -3.52 -21.46 -5.27
CA THR A 313 -3.58 -20.33 -6.20
C THR A 313 -2.20 -19.67 -6.36
N PRO A 314 -1.26 -20.29 -7.10
CA PRO A 314 0.15 -19.91 -7.15
C PRO A 314 0.43 -18.58 -7.88
N GLN A 315 -0.59 -17.81 -8.26
CA GLN A 315 -0.49 -16.49 -8.89
C GLN A 315 -1.46 -15.47 -8.25
N SER A 316 -2.05 -15.80 -7.09
CA SER A 316 -3.03 -14.92 -6.45
C SER A 316 -2.41 -13.56 -6.07
N ARG A 317 -3.25 -12.52 -6.10
CA ARG A 317 -2.99 -11.16 -5.59
C ARG A 317 -3.94 -10.78 -4.45
N ARG A 318 -4.61 -11.78 -3.87
CA ARG A 318 -5.75 -11.60 -2.95
C ARG A 318 -5.49 -12.19 -1.57
N ILE A 319 -4.30 -12.72 -1.34
CA ILE A 319 -3.94 -13.31 -0.05
C ILE A 319 -3.46 -12.20 0.88
N VAL A 320 -4.43 -11.51 1.50
CA VAL A 320 -4.18 -10.41 2.46
C VAL A 320 -4.73 -10.80 3.81
N ILE A 321 -3.93 -10.63 4.85
CA ILE A 321 -4.34 -10.78 6.24
C ILE A 321 -4.06 -9.48 6.99
N THR A 322 -4.88 -9.18 7.98
CA THR A 322 -4.66 -8.02 8.84
C THR A 322 -5.30 -8.23 10.21
N SER A 323 -4.64 -7.72 11.25
CA SER A 323 -5.22 -7.58 12.59
C SER A 323 -6.08 -6.31 12.72
N CYS A 324 -6.01 -5.39 11.75
CA CYS A 324 -6.72 -4.13 11.81
C CYS A 324 -8.24 -4.33 11.73
N ASN A 325 -8.95 -3.88 12.76
CA ASN A 325 -10.41 -3.88 12.79
C ASN A 325 -10.93 -2.46 13.12
N PRO A 326 -11.51 -1.74 12.14
CA PRO A 326 -11.97 -0.36 12.35
C PRO A 326 -13.04 -0.19 13.43
N LYS A 327 -13.75 -1.27 13.81
CA LYS A 327 -14.79 -1.20 14.85
C LYS A 327 -14.23 -1.22 16.27
N THR A 328 -13.10 -1.89 16.48
CA THR A 328 -12.51 -2.03 17.83
C THR A 328 -11.50 -0.92 18.14
N ASN A 329 -11.32 0.04 17.23
CA ASN A 329 -10.43 1.20 17.41
C ASN A 329 -8.95 0.82 17.69
N GLN A 330 -8.54 -0.41 17.37
CA GLN A 330 -7.16 -0.86 17.48
C GLN A 330 -6.32 -0.29 16.32
N TYR A 331 -6.00 1.01 16.42
CA TYR A 331 -5.14 1.72 15.46
C TYR A 331 -3.66 1.72 15.85
N THR A 332 -3.26 1.01 16.91
CA THR A 332 -1.96 1.24 17.55
C THR A 332 -0.77 0.63 16.82
N ASN A 333 -0.98 -0.34 15.91
CA ASN A 333 0.04 -0.86 15.00
C ASN A 333 -0.64 -1.73 13.93
N PRO A 334 -1.25 -1.18 12.87
CA PRO A 334 -1.92 -2.01 11.88
C PRO A 334 -0.88 -2.90 11.19
N LEU A 335 -0.99 -4.20 11.40
CA LEU A 335 -0.28 -5.20 10.62
C LEU A 335 -1.14 -5.57 9.42
N LEU A 336 -0.61 -5.35 8.22
CA LEU A 336 -1.16 -5.89 6.98
C LEU A 336 -0.07 -6.73 6.32
N ILE A 337 -0.36 -7.99 6.04
CA ILE A 337 0.56 -8.89 5.33
C ILE A 337 -0.13 -9.39 4.07
N GLN A 338 0.56 -9.25 2.95
CA GLN A 338 0.16 -9.84 1.68
C GLN A 338 1.15 -10.91 1.25
N PHE A 339 0.61 -12.05 0.83
CA PHE A 339 1.35 -13.15 0.25
C PHE A 339 1.17 -13.17 -1.27
N LEU A 340 2.28 -13.35 -1.97
CA LEU A 340 2.38 -13.37 -3.42
C LEU A 340 3.17 -14.63 -3.82
N PRO A 341 2.52 -15.81 -3.86
CA PRO A 341 3.12 -17.00 -4.41
C PRO A 341 3.53 -16.72 -5.86
N ARG A 342 4.80 -16.86 -6.22
CA ARG A 342 5.34 -16.64 -7.57
C ARG A 342 6.52 -17.55 -7.78
N GLN A 343 6.61 -18.17 -8.96
CA GLN A 343 7.76 -18.98 -9.37
C GLN A 343 8.16 -20.07 -8.35
N GLY A 344 7.18 -20.64 -7.63
CA GLY A 344 7.40 -21.67 -6.61
C GLY A 344 7.83 -21.14 -5.23
N GLU A 345 7.96 -19.82 -5.08
CA GLU A 345 8.28 -19.16 -3.82
C GLU A 345 7.10 -18.32 -3.31
N ASN A 346 6.96 -18.20 -1.99
CA ASN A 346 6.01 -17.30 -1.36
C ASN A 346 6.70 -15.97 -1.04
N HIS A 347 6.55 -14.98 -1.92
CA HIS A 347 7.01 -13.62 -1.66
C HIS A 347 6.01 -12.92 -0.75
N THR A 348 6.50 -12.11 0.18
CA THR A 348 5.60 -11.49 1.18
C THR A 348 5.92 -10.03 1.36
N LEU A 349 4.87 -9.22 1.48
CA LEU A 349 4.96 -7.81 1.84
C LEU A 349 4.18 -7.56 3.11
N ALA A 350 4.84 -7.04 4.13
CA ALA A 350 4.21 -6.59 5.36
C ALA A 350 4.25 -5.06 5.42
N LEU A 351 3.13 -4.44 5.78
CA LEU A 351 3.06 -3.05 6.17
C LEU A 351 2.82 -2.98 7.68
N TYR A 352 3.67 -2.23 8.35
CA TYR A 352 3.51 -1.78 9.71
C TYR A 352 3.40 -0.27 9.73
N ALA A 353 2.53 0.27 10.58
CA ALA A 353 2.49 1.68 10.85
C ALA A 353 2.55 1.94 12.34
N ASN A 354 3.26 3.00 12.77
CA ASN A 354 3.42 3.36 14.19
C ASN A 354 4.35 2.44 15.01
N VAL A 355 5.42 1.93 14.39
CA VAL A 355 6.39 1.08 15.10
C VAL A 355 7.49 1.94 15.71
N LYS A 356 7.74 1.77 17.01
CA LYS A 356 8.89 2.38 17.68
C LYS A 356 10.17 1.69 17.28
N LEU A 357 11.25 2.45 17.17
CA LEU A 357 12.55 1.90 16.84
C LEU A 357 13.05 0.84 17.84
N SER A 358 12.68 0.96 19.11
CA SER A 358 12.96 -0.05 20.15
C SER A 358 12.22 -1.37 19.95
N GLU A 359 11.06 -1.34 19.31
CA GLU A 359 10.16 -2.50 19.09
C GLU A 359 10.39 -3.15 17.71
N LEU A 360 11.15 -2.49 16.84
CA LEU A 360 11.38 -2.87 15.46
C LEU A 360 11.76 -4.35 15.27
N LEU A 361 12.71 -4.86 16.06
CA LEU A 361 13.18 -6.23 15.95
C LEU A 361 12.04 -7.24 16.24
N GLU A 362 11.21 -6.92 17.23
CA GLU A 362 10.07 -7.74 17.63
C GLU A 362 8.98 -7.73 16.56
N GLU A 363 8.64 -6.56 16.02
CA GLU A 363 7.63 -6.44 14.96
C GLU A 363 8.06 -7.13 13.66
N VAL A 364 9.34 -6.99 13.28
CA VAL A 364 9.90 -7.72 12.14
C VAL A 364 9.84 -9.24 12.37
N ALA A 365 10.13 -9.71 13.59
CA ALA A 365 10.02 -11.10 13.97
C ALA A 365 8.58 -11.62 13.90
N LYS A 366 7.58 -10.83 14.32
CA LYS A 366 6.15 -11.19 14.22
C LYS A 366 5.74 -11.48 12.78
N ALA A 367 6.04 -10.57 11.84
CA ALA A 367 5.76 -10.78 10.42
C ALA A 367 6.47 -12.02 9.87
N ALA A 368 7.75 -12.23 10.22
CA ALA A 368 8.50 -13.38 9.78
C ALA A 368 7.93 -14.71 10.30
N THR A 369 7.49 -14.76 11.56
CA THR A 369 6.86 -15.95 12.16
C THR A 369 5.55 -16.29 11.46
N ILE A 370 4.66 -15.31 11.25
CA ILE A 370 3.41 -15.51 10.50
C ILE A 370 3.72 -16.00 9.09
N TYR A 371 4.67 -15.35 8.43
CA TYR A 371 5.10 -15.68 7.09
C TYR A 371 5.59 -17.13 6.93
N ARG A 372 6.44 -17.58 7.86
CA ARG A 372 6.96 -18.94 7.91
C ARG A 372 5.84 -19.95 8.13
N LYS A 373 4.96 -19.69 9.11
CA LYS A 373 3.81 -20.55 9.43
C LYS A 373 2.89 -20.74 8.21
N ILE A 374 2.59 -19.68 7.45
CA ILE A 374 1.80 -19.77 6.22
C ILE A 374 2.52 -20.58 5.14
N SER A 375 3.80 -20.32 4.90
CA SER A 375 4.56 -21.00 3.85
C SER A 375 4.72 -22.50 4.14
N GLU A 376 4.94 -22.86 5.41
CA GLU A 376 5.02 -24.25 5.87
C GLU A 376 3.68 -24.98 5.72
N ARG A 377 2.57 -24.37 6.17
CA ARG A 377 1.22 -24.93 6.00
C ARG A 377 0.80 -25.05 4.54
N ALA A 378 1.23 -24.12 3.69
CA ALA A 378 0.94 -24.14 2.26
C ALA A 378 1.85 -25.10 1.46
N HIS A 379 2.89 -25.66 2.07
CA HIS A 379 3.96 -26.39 1.38
C HIS A 379 4.61 -25.59 0.23
N VAL A 380 4.71 -24.27 0.38
CA VAL A 380 5.35 -23.38 -0.59
C VAL A 380 6.69 -22.91 -0.04
N LYS A 381 7.73 -22.91 -0.87
CA LYS A 381 9.06 -22.47 -0.46
C LYS A 381 9.02 -21.00 -0.01
N PRO A 382 9.60 -20.64 1.14
CA PRO A 382 9.75 -19.24 1.52
C PRO A 382 10.67 -18.48 0.53
N GLY A 383 10.16 -17.43 -0.11
CA GLY A 383 10.94 -16.39 -0.79
C GLY A 383 11.32 -15.19 0.12
N PRO A 384 11.67 -14.04 -0.46
CA PRO A 384 11.96 -12.83 0.30
C PRO A 384 10.73 -12.24 1.01
N LEU A 385 10.96 -11.70 2.22
CA LEU A 385 10.00 -10.90 2.98
C LEU A 385 10.39 -9.43 2.88
N THR A 386 9.50 -8.57 2.37
CA THR A 386 9.69 -7.11 2.39
C THR A 386 8.80 -6.51 3.48
N ILE A 387 9.41 -5.84 4.45
CA ILE A 387 8.69 -5.17 5.53
C ILE A 387 8.79 -3.68 5.33
N ILE A 388 7.65 -3.00 5.34
CA ILE A 388 7.55 -1.55 5.15
C ILE A 388 7.02 -0.96 6.44
N ILE A 389 7.74 0.01 6.98
CA ILE A 389 7.47 0.59 8.30
C ILE A 389 7.20 2.07 8.15
N THR A 390 6.04 2.52 8.60
CA THR A 390 5.56 3.88 8.31
C THR A 390 4.67 4.55 9.36
N PRO A 391 5.09 5.69 9.94
CA PRO A 391 6.47 6.11 10.15
C PRO A 391 7.17 5.18 11.15
N LEU A 392 8.49 5.30 11.19
CA LEU A 392 9.28 4.82 12.32
C LEU A 392 9.27 5.92 13.40
N GLU A 393 8.74 5.62 14.58
CA GLU A 393 8.81 6.53 15.73
C GLU A 393 10.14 6.33 16.47
N GLU A 394 10.75 7.42 16.95
CA GLU A 394 11.96 7.37 17.79
C GLU A 394 11.69 6.72 19.15
#